data_AF-A0ABD3XTE2-F1
#
_entry.id   AF-A0ABD3XTE2-F1
#
_cell.length_a   1.000
_cell.length_b   1.000
_cell.length_c   1.000
_cell.angle_alpha   90.00
_cell.angle_beta   90.00
_cell.angle_gamma   90.00
#
_symmetry.space_group_name_H-M   'P 1'
#
loop_
_entity.id
_entity.type
_entity.pdbx_description
1 polymer ?
#
loop_
_entity_poly.entity_id
_entity_poly.type
_entity_poly.pdbx_seq_one_letter_code
_entity_poly.pdbx_strand_id
1 'polypeptide(L)'
;MEKVLIKRIYDLVMIISYISASDGTIKWMLDNDFENNLDKSQLLWDKDCIPSLLTCGSLCNSNPSCRAFFYHPSLKKCIGSQSYKRGLPSGQSMQLGWNYYTRSQECDGDYTFNKTLGLCFKIHPETKTYQEAMNACEAEGAKLIIIRNEIEFVQVCNALKAAGQLTFPFNGLRKTFTNGIAIWKSWNGQTTTYLEWEPGAPDNLGGQDNCVFFVLSAGAQYKFNDIDCSRNNSFVCQANV
;
A
#
# COMPACT_ATOMS: atom_id res chain seq x y z
N MET A 1 -19.89 31.95 8.91
CA MET A 1 -18.74 32.32 8.06
C MET A 1 -17.51 31.42 8.31
N GLU A 2 -17.67 30.14 8.68
CA GLU A 2 -16.53 29.30 9.08
C GLU A 2 -16.38 28.00 8.26
N LYS A 3 -17.36 27.65 7.42
CA LYS A 3 -17.29 26.45 6.55
C LYS A 3 -16.65 26.68 5.18
N VAL A 4 -16.43 27.94 4.79
CA VAL A 4 -15.85 28.29 3.47
C VAL A 4 -14.32 28.38 3.51
N LEU A 5 -13.73 28.56 4.70
CA LEU A 5 -12.27 28.69 4.87
C LEU A 5 -11.55 27.33 4.86
N ILE A 6 -12.17 26.25 5.37
CA ILE A 6 -11.55 24.90 5.43
C ILE A 6 -11.44 24.26 4.04
N LYS A 7 -12.39 24.55 3.12
CA LYS A 7 -12.32 24.04 1.74
C LYS A 7 -11.15 24.66 0.96
N ARG A 8 -10.71 25.88 1.32
CA ARG A 8 -9.59 26.58 0.66
C ARG A 8 -8.20 26.17 1.14
N ILE A 9 -8.08 25.43 2.26
CA ILE A 9 -6.77 24.94 2.73
C ILE A 9 -6.38 23.63 2.03
N TYR A 10 -7.34 22.85 1.54
CA TYR A 10 -7.05 21.68 0.68
C TYR A 10 -6.62 22.05 -0.75
N ASP A 11 -6.86 23.30 -1.18
CA ASP A 11 -6.57 23.79 -2.53
C ASP A 11 -5.24 24.56 -2.64
N LEU A 12 -4.42 24.60 -1.59
CA LEU A 12 -3.08 25.19 -1.63
C LEU A 12 -2.01 24.13 -1.94
N VAL A 13 -1.86 23.87 -3.25
CA VAL A 13 -0.58 23.63 -3.94
C VAL A 13 0.13 22.29 -3.67
N MET A 14 -0.49 21.18 -4.08
CA MET A 14 0.26 20.13 -4.79
C MET A 14 0.12 20.44 -6.28
N ILE A 15 1.07 21.16 -6.86
CA ILE A 15 1.20 21.26 -8.32
C ILE A 15 1.62 19.88 -8.80
N ILE A 16 0.64 19.01 -9.01
CA ILE A 16 0.87 17.73 -9.66
C ILE A 16 1.23 18.08 -11.10
N SER A 17 2.52 18.03 -11.42
CA SER A 17 2.98 18.13 -12.80
C SER A 17 2.59 16.81 -13.48
N TYR A 18 1.45 16.81 -14.16
CA TYR A 18 0.96 15.66 -14.92
C TYR A 18 1.63 15.59 -16.28
N ILE A 19 2.04 14.39 -16.67
CA ILE A 19 2.55 14.16 -18.02
C ILE A 19 1.87 12.92 -18.59
N SER A 20 1.09 13.11 -19.64
CA SER A 20 0.48 12.03 -20.41
C SER A 20 1.44 11.53 -21.48
N ALA A 21 1.55 10.21 -21.63
CA ALA A 21 2.06 9.63 -22.87
C ALA A 21 1.17 10.05 -24.06
N SER A 22 1.75 10.16 -25.26
CA SER A 22 1.05 10.59 -26.49
C SER A 22 -0.11 9.68 -26.91
N ASP A 23 -0.23 8.49 -26.30
CA ASP A 23 -1.30 7.52 -26.51
C ASP A 23 -2.39 7.54 -25.40
N GLY A 24 -2.26 8.42 -24.41
CA GLY A 24 -3.24 8.59 -23.33
C GLY A 24 -3.24 7.48 -22.25
N THR A 25 -2.34 6.50 -22.30
CA THR A 25 -2.46 5.29 -21.47
C THR A 25 -1.88 5.40 -20.05
N ILE A 26 -0.94 6.32 -19.81
CA ILE A 26 -0.23 6.41 -18.52
C ILE A 26 0.08 7.88 -18.21
N LYS A 27 -0.34 8.34 -17.02
CA LYS A 27 0.09 9.63 -16.48
C LYS A 27 1.18 9.39 -15.43
N TRP A 28 2.19 10.26 -15.41
CA TRP A 28 3.22 10.30 -14.38
C TRP A 28 3.00 11.53 -13.49
N MET A 29 3.15 11.35 -12.18
CA MET A 29 2.96 12.37 -11.16
C MET A 29 4.26 12.62 -10.39
N LEU A 30 4.64 13.89 -10.28
CA LEU A 30 5.72 14.32 -9.39
C LEU A 30 5.33 14.02 -7.93
N ASP A 31 6.26 13.41 -7.19
CA ASP A 31 6.08 13.11 -5.77
C ASP A 31 7.08 13.91 -4.94
N ASN A 32 6.63 15.08 -4.48
CA ASN A 32 7.45 16.10 -3.80
C ASN A 32 8.11 15.58 -2.51
N ASP A 33 7.49 14.62 -1.85
CA ASP A 33 7.99 14.02 -0.61
C ASP A 33 9.32 13.26 -0.81
N PHE A 34 9.69 12.95 -2.06
CA PHE A 34 10.86 12.13 -2.40
C PHE A 34 11.79 12.76 -3.43
N GLU A 35 11.60 14.05 -3.73
CA GLU A 35 12.61 14.78 -4.48
C GLU A 35 13.96 14.66 -3.79
N ASN A 36 15.00 14.51 -4.59
CA ASN A 36 16.39 14.41 -4.16
C ASN A 36 16.75 13.14 -3.34
N ASN A 37 15.79 12.26 -3.04
CA ASN A 37 15.98 11.05 -2.24
C ASN A 37 16.17 9.81 -3.14
N LEU A 38 17.42 9.47 -3.45
CA LEU A 38 17.74 8.45 -4.45
C LEU A 38 18.30 7.17 -3.82
N ASP A 39 17.44 6.17 -3.58
CA ASP A 39 17.88 4.83 -3.15
C ASP A 39 18.34 3.98 -4.34
N LYS A 40 19.63 3.63 -4.36
CA LYS A 40 20.22 2.82 -5.43
C LYS A 40 19.95 1.31 -5.29
N SER A 41 19.34 0.87 -4.20
CA SER A 41 19.15 -0.57 -3.91
C SER A 41 18.06 -1.24 -4.76
N GLN A 42 17.15 -0.47 -5.36
CA GLN A 42 15.99 -0.95 -6.12
C GLN A 42 15.98 -0.48 -7.59
N LEU A 43 17.14 -0.11 -8.13
CA LEU A 43 17.25 0.42 -9.49
C LEU A 43 17.11 -0.67 -10.54
N LEU A 44 16.34 -0.36 -11.57
CA LEU A 44 16.27 -1.13 -12.80
C LEU A 44 17.33 -0.67 -13.81
N TRP A 45 17.58 0.63 -13.90
CA TRP A 45 18.60 1.22 -14.77
C TRP A 45 19.00 2.61 -14.28
N ASP A 46 20.20 3.03 -14.71
CA ASP A 46 20.71 4.41 -14.64
C ASP A 46 21.19 4.77 -16.05
N LYS A 47 20.48 5.68 -16.71
CA LYS A 47 20.71 6.05 -18.11
C LYS A 47 21.06 7.52 -18.24
N ASP A 48 22.14 7.76 -18.97
CA ASP A 48 22.55 9.06 -19.48
C ASP A 48 21.82 9.44 -20.78
N CYS A 49 21.96 10.70 -21.20
CA CYS A 49 21.47 11.21 -22.48
C CYS A 49 19.95 11.09 -22.70
N ILE A 50 19.16 11.19 -21.63
CA ILE A 50 17.70 11.19 -21.71
C ILE A 50 17.19 12.64 -21.85
N PRO A 51 16.74 13.04 -23.06
CA PRO A 51 16.59 14.46 -23.41
C PRO A 51 15.46 15.15 -22.65
N SER A 52 14.46 14.37 -22.21
CA SER A 52 13.28 14.90 -21.53
C SER A 52 12.72 13.94 -20.50
N LEU A 53 11.95 14.50 -19.59
CA LEU A 53 11.12 13.79 -18.63
C LEU A 53 10.14 12.82 -19.31
N LEU A 54 9.52 13.25 -20.41
CA LEU A 54 8.65 12.41 -21.26
C LEU A 54 9.37 11.15 -21.76
N THR A 55 10.61 11.31 -22.22
CA THR A 55 11.43 10.17 -22.68
C THR A 55 11.75 9.22 -21.52
N CYS A 56 12.03 9.74 -20.33
CA CYS A 56 12.27 8.92 -19.14
C CYS A 56 11.00 8.13 -18.73
N GLY A 57 9.84 8.79 -18.74
CA GLY A 57 8.56 8.13 -18.48
C GLY A 57 8.21 7.06 -19.51
N SER A 58 8.49 7.31 -20.79
CA SER A 58 8.30 6.31 -21.86
C SER A 58 9.21 5.07 -21.71
N LEU A 59 10.46 5.27 -21.27
CA LEU A 59 11.36 4.17 -20.92
C LEU A 59 10.80 3.33 -19.77
N CYS A 60 10.23 3.97 -18.75
CA CYS A 60 9.59 3.27 -17.66
C CYS A 60 8.34 2.51 -18.13
N ASN A 61 7.48 3.13 -18.96
CA ASN A 61 6.30 2.49 -19.55
C ASN A 61 6.65 1.23 -20.37
N SER A 62 7.76 1.28 -21.09
CA SER A 62 8.23 0.17 -21.94
C SER A 62 8.80 -1.00 -21.14
N ASN A 63 8.99 -0.84 -19.82
CA ASN A 63 9.50 -1.89 -18.95
C ASN A 63 8.42 -2.33 -17.94
N PRO A 64 7.92 -3.58 -18.04
CA PRO A 64 6.82 -4.05 -17.20
C PRO A 64 7.18 -4.16 -15.71
N SER A 65 8.45 -4.12 -15.34
CA SER A 65 8.90 -4.11 -13.94
C SER A 65 9.01 -2.70 -13.37
N CYS A 66 8.96 -1.66 -14.21
CA CYS A 66 9.09 -0.29 -13.75
C CYS A 66 7.83 0.20 -13.04
N ARG A 67 8.01 0.79 -11.88
CA ARG A 67 6.93 1.30 -11.02
C ARG A 67 7.08 2.80 -10.75
N ALA A 68 8.31 3.30 -10.77
CA ALA A 68 8.65 4.71 -10.59
C ALA A 68 9.98 5.05 -11.28
N PHE A 69 10.28 6.34 -11.44
CA PHE A 69 11.58 6.77 -11.96
C PHE A 69 12.01 8.11 -11.36
N PHE A 70 13.32 8.37 -11.38
CA PHE A 70 13.91 9.68 -11.11
C PHE A 70 14.40 10.30 -12.42
N TYR A 71 14.19 11.60 -12.58
CA TYR A 71 14.71 12.37 -13.72
C TYR A 71 15.47 13.59 -13.22
N HIS A 72 16.71 13.75 -13.70
CA HIS A 72 17.50 14.94 -13.45
C HIS A 72 17.51 15.83 -14.70
N PRO A 73 16.82 16.99 -14.68
CA PRO A 73 16.63 17.80 -15.89
C PRO A 73 17.92 18.43 -16.42
N SER A 74 18.83 18.87 -15.54
CA SER A 74 20.12 19.46 -15.93
C SER A 74 21.11 18.41 -16.45
N LEU A 75 21.21 17.26 -15.77
CA LEU A 75 22.12 16.18 -16.17
C LEU A 75 21.58 15.31 -17.31
N LYS A 76 20.30 15.47 -17.69
CA LYS A 76 19.63 14.61 -18.68
C LYS A 76 19.76 13.13 -18.32
N LYS A 77 19.63 12.83 -17.03
CA LYS A 77 19.71 11.47 -16.49
C LYS A 77 18.33 10.93 -16.11
N CYS A 78 18.16 9.63 -16.28
CA CYS A 78 16.94 8.91 -15.97
C CYS A 78 17.27 7.60 -15.23
N ILE A 79 16.64 7.41 -14.07
CA ILE A 79 16.84 6.22 -13.26
C ILE A 79 15.48 5.54 -13.06
N GLY A 80 15.33 4.29 -13.50
CA GLY A 80 14.11 3.50 -13.30
C GLY A 80 14.16 2.71 -12.01
N SER A 81 13.01 2.52 -11.35
CA SER A 81 12.86 1.76 -10.11
C SER A 81 11.77 0.70 -10.25
N GLN A 82 12.01 -0.48 -9.69
CA GLN A 82 11.03 -1.56 -9.61
C GLN A 82 10.05 -1.42 -8.43
N SER A 83 10.26 -0.41 -7.59
CA SER A 83 9.53 -0.25 -6.33
C SER A 83 9.07 1.19 -6.13
N TYR A 84 7.89 1.32 -5.52
CA TYR A 84 7.46 2.58 -4.88
C TYR A 84 8.16 2.81 -3.54
N LYS A 85 8.95 1.85 -3.04
CA LYS A 85 9.66 1.97 -1.76
C LYS A 85 10.69 3.09 -1.83
N ARG A 86 10.77 3.77 -0.70
CA ARG A 86 11.37 5.09 -0.52
C ARG A 86 12.38 5.04 0.62
N GLY A 87 13.47 5.79 0.48
CA GLY A 87 14.42 6.07 1.56
C GLY A 87 15.84 5.62 1.26
N LEU A 88 16.77 6.58 1.27
CA LEU A 88 18.18 6.32 1.49
C LEU A 88 18.38 5.52 2.79
N PRO A 89 19.20 4.45 2.79
CA PRO A 89 19.64 3.81 4.03
C PRO A 89 20.22 4.85 5.00
N SER A 90 20.03 4.63 6.31
CA SER A 90 20.61 5.48 7.36
C SER A 90 22.09 5.75 7.10
N GLY A 91 22.44 7.02 6.85
CA GLY A 91 23.82 7.46 6.59
C GLY A 91 24.17 7.81 5.14
N GLN A 92 23.24 7.71 4.18
CA GLN A 92 23.49 8.19 2.81
C GLN A 92 22.94 9.62 2.58
N SER A 93 23.64 10.39 1.74
CA SER A 93 23.31 11.79 1.45
C SER A 93 22.30 11.95 0.31
N MET A 94 21.40 12.93 0.48
CA MET A 94 20.43 13.35 -0.51
C MET A 94 21.14 14.03 -1.70
N GLN A 95 20.83 13.63 -2.93
CA GLN A 95 21.41 14.26 -4.13
C GLN A 95 20.43 15.28 -4.70
N LEU A 96 20.83 16.55 -4.76
CA LEU A 96 19.98 17.63 -5.25
C LEU A 96 19.76 17.57 -6.77
N GLY A 97 18.59 18.05 -7.23
CA GLY A 97 18.22 18.17 -8.64
C GLY A 97 17.50 16.95 -9.22
N TRP A 98 17.18 15.94 -8.41
CA TRP A 98 16.44 14.76 -8.85
C TRP A 98 14.96 14.90 -8.54
N ASN A 99 14.12 14.81 -9.59
CA ASN A 99 12.68 14.79 -9.44
C ASN A 99 12.18 13.35 -9.51
N TYR A 100 11.36 12.95 -8.55
CA TYR A 100 10.81 11.58 -8.46
C TYR A 100 9.39 11.53 -9.00
N TYR A 101 9.14 10.58 -9.91
CA TYR A 101 7.85 10.42 -10.56
C TYR A 101 7.32 9.00 -10.34
N THR A 102 6.05 8.94 -9.93
CA THR A 102 5.29 7.70 -9.79
C THR A 102 4.15 7.70 -10.80
N ARG A 103 3.70 6.51 -11.20
CA ARG A 103 2.54 6.39 -12.09
C ARG A 103 1.34 7.00 -11.36
N SER A 104 0.47 7.75 -12.05
CA SER A 104 -0.85 8.09 -11.52
C SER A 104 -1.60 6.78 -11.38
N GLN A 105 -1.59 6.21 -10.19
CA GLN A 105 -2.40 5.05 -9.90
C GLN A 105 -3.77 5.56 -9.49
N GLU A 106 -4.61 5.74 -10.51
CA GLU A 106 -6.05 5.77 -10.32
C GLU A 106 -6.44 4.33 -9.94
N CYS A 107 -6.88 4.14 -8.70
CA CYS A 107 -7.51 2.88 -8.34
C CYS A 107 -8.88 2.83 -9.01
N ASP A 108 -9.31 1.64 -9.41
CA ASP A 108 -10.67 1.47 -9.91
C ASP A 108 -11.69 1.77 -8.80
N GLY A 109 -12.77 2.45 -9.18
CA GLY A 109 -13.89 2.76 -8.29
C GLY A 109 -13.51 3.68 -7.12
N ASP A 110 -13.87 3.27 -5.91
CA ASP A 110 -13.70 4.02 -4.66
C ASP A 110 -12.51 3.52 -3.81
N TYR A 111 -11.59 2.79 -4.43
CA TYR A 111 -10.34 2.37 -3.80
C TYR A 111 -9.38 3.57 -3.63
N THR A 112 -8.62 3.55 -2.53
CA THR A 112 -7.62 4.57 -2.23
C THR A 112 -6.22 4.03 -2.51
N PHE A 113 -5.44 4.74 -3.31
CA PHE A 113 -4.06 4.35 -3.58
C PHE A 113 -3.17 4.64 -2.38
N ASN A 114 -2.50 3.61 -1.85
CA ASN A 114 -1.44 3.81 -0.87
C ASN A 114 -0.07 3.83 -1.56
N LYS A 115 0.49 5.03 -1.74
CA LYS A 115 1.82 5.23 -2.34
C LYS A 115 2.93 4.43 -1.66
N THR A 116 2.88 4.29 -0.33
CA THR A 116 3.91 3.57 0.45
C THR A 116 3.88 2.07 0.17
N LEU A 117 2.67 1.51 -0.02
CA LEU A 117 2.46 0.09 -0.21
C LEU A 117 2.48 -0.33 -1.69
N GLY A 118 2.27 0.62 -2.60
CA GLY A 118 2.15 0.32 -4.03
C GLY A 118 0.91 -0.52 -4.34
N LEU A 119 -0.16 -0.35 -3.57
CA LEU A 119 -1.44 -1.05 -3.76
C LEU A 119 -2.61 -0.11 -3.54
N CYS A 120 -3.75 -0.49 -4.11
CA CYS A 120 -5.03 0.12 -3.87
C CYS A 120 -5.72 -0.62 -2.71
N PHE A 121 -6.31 0.10 -1.77
CA PHE A 121 -7.09 -0.53 -0.71
C PHE A 121 -8.40 0.20 -0.45
N LYS A 122 -9.38 -0.52 0.10
CA LYS A 122 -10.68 0.01 0.46
C LYS A 122 -11.10 -0.56 1.81
N ILE A 123 -11.49 0.32 2.73
CA ILE A 123 -12.02 -0.07 4.04
C ILE A 123 -13.53 -0.23 3.91
N HIS A 124 -14.02 -1.41 4.26
CA HIS A 124 -15.43 -1.76 4.28
C HIS A 124 -15.90 -1.85 5.74
N PRO A 125 -16.68 -0.86 6.22
CA PRO A 125 -17.06 -0.78 7.62
C PRO A 125 -18.19 -1.72 8.02
N GLU A 126 -18.98 -2.20 7.07
CA GLU A 126 -20.00 -3.19 7.32
C GLU A 126 -19.39 -4.52 7.75
N THR A 127 -20.11 -5.25 8.60
CA THR A 127 -19.59 -6.50 9.14
C THR A 127 -20.11 -7.71 8.37
N LYS A 128 -19.22 -8.65 8.10
CA LYS A 128 -19.47 -9.89 7.35
C LYS A 128 -18.72 -11.03 8.02
N THR A 129 -19.09 -12.28 7.77
CA THR A 129 -18.22 -13.42 8.09
C THR A 129 -16.96 -13.38 7.23
N TYR A 130 -15.91 -14.11 7.61
CA TYR A 130 -14.65 -14.12 6.86
C TYR A 130 -14.85 -14.50 5.38
N GLN A 131 -15.67 -15.54 5.13
CA GLN A 131 -15.93 -16.00 3.77
C GLN A 131 -16.72 -14.96 2.97
N GLU A 132 -17.70 -14.30 3.58
CA GLU A 132 -18.46 -13.24 2.92
C GLU A 132 -17.59 -12.00 2.64
N ALA A 133 -16.66 -11.64 3.54
CA ALA A 133 -15.70 -10.57 3.33
C ALA A 133 -14.73 -10.89 2.17
N MET A 134 -14.24 -12.13 2.09
CA MET A 134 -13.46 -12.60 0.94
C MET A 134 -14.27 -12.46 -0.35
N ASN A 135 -15.50 -12.98 -0.38
CA ASN A 135 -16.36 -12.92 -1.56
C ASN A 135 -16.68 -11.47 -1.96
N ALA A 136 -16.85 -10.57 -0.99
CA ALA A 136 -17.09 -9.15 -1.25
C ALA A 136 -15.89 -8.50 -1.94
N CYS A 137 -14.67 -8.72 -1.46
CA CYS A 137 -13.48 -8.23 -2.15
C CYS A 137 -13.33 -8.83 -3.55
N GLU A 138 -13.62 -10.13 -3.72
CA GLU A 138 -13.52 -10.79 -5.02
C GLU A 138 -14.55 -10.26 -6.04
N ALA A 139 -15.75 -9.91 -5.59
CA ALA A 139 -16.76 -9.27 -6.42
C ALA A 139 -16.33 -7.88 -6.94
N GLU A 140 -15.41 -7.22 -6.22
CA GLU A 140 -14.79 -5.96 -6.62
C GLU A 140 -13.50 -6.15 -7.44
N GLY A 141 -13.16 -7.39 -7.83
CA GLY A 141 -11.89 -7.69 -8.51
C GLY A 141 -10.65 -7.57 -7.60
N ALA A 142 -10.86 -7.48 -6.30
CA ALA A 142 -9.84 -7.33 -5.27
C ALA A 142 -9.70 -8.60 -4.42
N LYS A 143 -8.89 -8.51 -3.36
CA LYS A 143 -8.70 -9.59 -2.38
C LYS A 143 -8.69 -9.02 -0.97
N LEU A 144 -8.95 -9.85 0.03
CA LEU A 144 -8.80 -9.43 1.42
C LEU A 144 -7.33 -9.02 1.69
N ILE A 145 -7.12 -7.92 2.42
CA ILE A 145 -5.79 -7.36 2.71
C ILE A 145 -4.90 -8.41 3.38
N ILE A 146 -3.63 -8.51 3.00
CA ILE A 146 -2.64 -9.30 3.73
C ILE A 146 -1.54 -8.37 4.18
N ILE A 147 -1.17 -8.46 5.45
CA ILE A 147 -0.02 -7.73 5.99
C ILE A 147 1.21 -8.64 5.99
N ARG A 148 2.22 -8.27 5.21
CA ARG A 148 3.45 -9.04 4.97
C ARG A 148 4.66 -8.49 5.71
N ASN A 149 4.59 -7.26 6.19
CA ASN A 149 5.69 -6.59 6.89
C ASN A 149 5.19 -5.40 7.72
N GLU A 150 6.07 -4.86 8.56
CA GLU A 150 5.80 -3.73 9.44
C GLU A 150 5.35 -2.46 8.69
N ILE A 151 5.89 -2.20 7.51
CA ILE A 151 5.50 -1.02 6.71
C ILE A 151 4.03 -1.15 6.29
N GLU A 152 3.62 -2.32 5.78
CA GLU A 152 2.22 -2.62 5.47
C GLU A 152 1.32 -2.45 6.69
N PHE A 153 1.75 -2.96 7.84
CA PHE A 153 1.00 -2.87 9.09
C PHE A 153 0.73 -1.42 9.48
N VAL A 154 1.78 -0.60 9.56
CA VAL A 154 1.69 0.81 9.98
C VAL A 154 0.79 1.60 9.03
N GLN A 155 0.92 1.38 7.72
CA GLN A 155 0.12 2.11 6.72
C GLN A 155 -1.38 1.78 6.81
N VAL A 156 -1.72 0.49 6.98
CA VAL A 156 -3.11 0.08 7.17
C VAL A 156 -3.66 0.61 8.51
N CYS A 157 -2.89 0.53 9.59
CA CYS A 157 -3.28 1.10 10.89
C CYS A 157 -3.56 2.60 10.82
N ASN A 158 -2.72 3.36 10.13
CA ASN A 158 -2.92 4.80 9.95
C ASN A 158 -4.17 5.11 9.13
N ALA A 159 -4.44 4.32 8.08
CA ALA A 159 -5.66 4.46 7.29
C ALA A 159 -6.92 4.17 8.12
N LEU A 160 -6.91 3.11 8.95
CA LEU A 160 -8.00 2.78 9.86
C LEU A 160 -8.24 3.88 10.89
N LYS A 161 -7.18 4.46 11.47
CA LYS A 161 -7.29 5.61 12.40
C LYS A 161 -7.87 6.84 11.70
N ALA A 162 -7.39 7.16 10.50
CA ALA A 162 -7.85 8.32 9.73
C ALA A 162 -9.31 8.22 9.31
N ALA A 163 -9.81 7.00 9.05
CA ALA A 163 -11.23 6.75 8.78
C ALA A 163 -12.15 7.02 9.99
N GLY A 164 -11.60 7.28 11.18
CA GLY A 164 -12.38 7.59 12.39
C GLY A 164 -13.20 6.40 12.90
N GLN A 165 -12.92 5.20 12.39
CA GLN A 165 -13.67 3.99 12.65
C GLN A 165 -12.81 3.02 13.46
N LEU A 166 -13.24 2.69 14.69
CA LEU A 166 -12.69 1.62 15.52
C LEU A 166 -13.15 0.26 14.98
N THR A 167 -12.90 0.03 13.70
CA THR A 167 -13.24 -1.20 13.00
C THR A 167 -12.20 -2.27 13.33
N PHE A 168 -12.62 -3.53 13.29
CA PHE A 168 -11.79 -4.69 13.62
C PHE A 168 -11.63 -5.57 12.38
N PRO A 169 -11.03 -5.06 11.29
CA PRO A 169 -11.11 -5.71 10.00
C PRO A 169 -10.44 -7.07 9.99
N PHE A 170 -10.99 -7.99 9.19
CA PHE A 170 -10.27 -9.21 8.86
C PHE A 170 -8.97 -8.92 8.13
N ASN A 171 -7.95 -9.71 8.47
CA ASN A 171 -6.76 -9.91 7.69
C ASN A 171 -6.97 -11.18 6.84
N GLY A 172 -6.46 -11.21 5.62
CA GLY A 172 -6.56 -12.31 4.66
C GLY A 172 -5.84 -13.59 5.05
N LEU A 173 -5.48 -13.75 6.33
CA LEU A 173 -4.81 -14.92 6.88
C LEU A 173 -5.81 -15.85 7.57
N ARG A 174 -5.64 -17.15 7.33
CA ARG A 174 -6.42 -18.23 7.95
C ARG A 174 -5.49 -19.31 8.51
N LYS A 175 -5.84 -19.85 9.68
CA LYS A 175 -5.18 -20.97 10.33
C LYS A 175 -5.40 -22.23 9.50
N THR A 176 -4.32 -22.93 9.22
CA THR A 176 -4.31 -24.24 8.58
C THR A 176 -3.35 -25.17 9.32
N PHE A 177 -3.48 -26.47 9.12
CA PHE A 177 -2.57 -27.46 9.73
C PHE A 177 -1.69 -28.09 8.66
N THR A 178 -0.38 -28.14 8.88
CA THR A 178 0.56 -28.88 8.04
C THR A 178 1.44 -29.73 8.95
N ASN A 179 1.37 -31.05 8.79
CA ASN A 179 2.08 -32.01 9.63
C ASN A 179 1.82 -31.84 11.13
N GLY A 180 0.57 -31.50 11.50
CA GLY A 180 0.18 -31.28 12.91
C GLY A 180 0.56 -29.91 13.47
N ILE A 181 1.21 -29.04 12.69
CA ILE A 181 1.61 -27.68 13.11
C ILE A 181 0.61 -26.66 12.55
N ALA A 182 0.11 -25.79 13.41
CA ALA A 182 -0.74 -24.66 13.01
C ALA A 182 0.11 -23.61 12.28
N ILE A 183 -0.32 -23.23 11.07
CA ILE A 183 0.32 -22.21 10.25
C ILE A 183 -0.72 -21.25 9.67
N TRP A 184 -0.37 -19.98 9.62
CA TRP A 184 -1.22 -18.92 9.08
C TRP A 184 -0.91 -18.74 7.60
N LYS A 185 -1.91 -19.01 6.76
CA LYS A 185 -1.80 -18.89 5.30
C LYS A 185 -2.71 -17.80 4.77
N SER A 186 -2.21 -17.05 3.80
CA SER A 186 -3.02 -16.12 3.03
C SER A 186 -3.98 -16.83 2.07
N TRP A 187 -4.93 -16.10 1.50
CA TRP A 187 -5.86 -16.59 0.47
C TRP A 187 -5.17 -17.18 -0.78
N ASN A 188 -3.89 -16.91 -1.03
CA ASN A 188 -3.09 -17.54 -2.11
C ASN A 188 -2.23 -18.72 -1.63
N GLY A 189 -2.39 -19.18 -0.39
CA GLY A 189 -1.67 -20.31 0.18
C GLY A 189 -0.24 -20.01 0.66
N GLN A 190 0.22 -18.77 0.55
CA GLN A 190 1.53 -18.36 1.07
C GLN A 190 1.51 -18.27 2.60
N THR A 191 2.59 -18.73 3.23
CA THR A 191 2.79 -18.53 4.66
C THR A 191 3.32 -17.12 4.90
N THR A 192 2.73 -16.38 5.84
CA THR A 192 3.29 -15.09 6.26
C THR A 192 4.33 -15.30 7.36
N THR A 193 5.32 -14.42 7.41
CA THR A 193 6.27 -14.31 8.54
C THR A 193 5.98 -13.13 9.45
N TYR A 194 5.05 -12.24 9.08
CA TYR A 194 4.73 -11.04 9.85
C TYR A 194 3.39 -11.20 10.55
N LEU A 195 3.43 -11.30 11.88
CA LEU A 195 2.27 -11.44 12.76
C LEU A 195 2.48 -10.56 13.99
N GLU A 196 1.83 -9.41 14.01
CA GLU A 196 1.89 -8.43 15.10
C GLU A 196 0.82 -8.74 16.17
N TRP A 197 0.91 -9.91 16.79
CA TRP A 197 -0.05 -10.36 17.81
C TRP A 197 -0.14 -9.40 18.99
N GLU A 198 -1.32 -9.29 19.57
CA GLU A 198 -1.46 -8.69 20.89
C GLU A 198 -0.97 -9.63 22.00
N PRO A 199 -0.64 -9.11 23.20
CA PRO A 199 -0.21 -9.95 24.31
C PRO A 199 -1.25 -11.04 24.63
N GLY A 200 -0.84 -12.30 24.55
CA GLY A 200 -1.70 -13.46 24.80
C GLY A 200 -2.27 -14.12 23.55
N ALA A 201 -2.23 -13.46 22.39
CA ALA A 201 -2.69 -14.00 21.12
C ALA A 201 -1.57 -14.75 20.35
N PRO A 202 -1.92 -15.70 19.46
CA PRO A 202 -3.26 -16.26 19.28
C PRO A 202 -3.63 -17.15 20.47
N ASP A 203 -4.85 -17.01 20.98
CA ASP A 203 -5.33 -17.71 22.18
C ASP A 203 -6.31 -18.86 21.85
N ASN A 204 -6.78 -18.91 20.60
CA ASN A 204 -7.67 -19.95 20.09
C ASN A 204 -8.92 -20.13 20.97
N LEU A 205 -9.57 -19.03 21.36
CA LEU A 205 -10.73 -19.08 22.25
C LEU A 205 -11.83 -19.99 21.66
N GLY A 206 -12.37 -20.87 22.50
CA GLY A 206 -13.40 -21.83 22.09
C GLY A 206 -12.93 -22.88 21.07
N GLY A 207 -11.63 -22.94 20.74
CA GLY A 207 -11.03 -23.97 19.89
C GLY A 207 -11.22 -23.77 18.38
N GLN A 208 -11.84 -22.67 17.94
CA GLN A 208 -12.31 -22.48 16.56
C GLN A 208 -11.85 -21.18 15.90
N ASP A 209 -10.96 -20.44 16.56
CA ASP A 209 -10.51 -19.13 16.10
C ASP A 209 -9.50 -19.25 14.96
N ASN A 210 -10.00 -19.46 13.75
CA ASN A 210 -9.16 -19.82 12.60
C ASN A 210 -8.88 -18.64 11.66
N CYS A 211 -9.34 -17.43 11.97
CA CYS A 211 -9.14 -16.24 11.14
C CYS A 211 -8.41 -15.14 11.91
N VAL A 212 -7.62 -14.32 11.21
CA VAL A 212 -6.90 -13.20 11.82
C VAL A 212 -7.68 -11.91 11.62
N PHE A 213 -7.75 -11.08 12.64
CA PHE A 213 -8.36 -9.75 12.54
C PHE A 213 -7.53 -8.70 13.28
N PHE A 214 -7.73 -7.44 12.93
CA PHE A 214 -7.15 -6.31 13.65
C PHE A 214 -7.96 -6.02 14.92
N VAL A 215 -7.27 -5.84 16.04
CA VAL A 215 -7.85 -5.47 17.34
C VAL A 215 -7.18 -4.20 17.86
N LEU A 216 -7.89 -3.44 18.70
CA LEU A 216 -7.31 -2.34 19.47
C LEU A 216 -6.85 -2.86 20.82
N SER A 217 -5.54 -3.05 20.97
CA SER A 217 -4.92 -3.49 22.20
C SER A 217 -4.63 -2.32 23.14
N ALA A 218 -3.98 -2.60 24.27
CA ALA A 218 -3.65 -1.60 25.30
C ALA A 218 -2.92 -0.38 24.69
N GLY A 219 -3.34 0.82 25.10
CA GLY A 219 -2.81 2.08 24.56
C GLY A 219 -3.35 2.48 23.17
N ALA A 220 -4.50 1.91 22.75
CA ALA A 220 -5.15 2.20 21.47
C ALA A 220 -4.25 1.92 20.25
N GLN A 221 -3.41 0.89 20.38
CA GLN A 221 -2.56 0.41 19.30
C GLN A 221 -3.24 -0.76 18.61
N TYR A 222 -3.28 -0.71 17.28
CA TYR A 222 -3.72 -1.86 16.51
C TYR A 222 -2.72 -3.00 16.67
N LYS A 223 -3.25 -4.22 16.80
CA LYS A 223 -2.55 -5.51 16.87
C LYS A 223 -3.38 -6.56 16.14
N PHE A 224 -2.89 -7.79 16.05
CA PHE A 224 -3.66 -8.93 15.58
C PHE A 224 -4.17 -9.78 16.74
N ASN A 225 -5.32 -10.41 16.54
CA ASN A 225 -5.79 -11.54 17.33
C ASN A 225 -6.48 -12.56 16.40
N ASP A 226 -6.65 -13.80 16.84
CA ASP A 226 -7.44 -14.80 16.14
C ASP A 226 -8.91 -14.75 16.56
N ILE A 227 -9.79 -15.14 15.64
CA ILE A 227 -11.24 -15.14 15.84
C ILE A 227 -11.89 -16.24 15.02
N ASP A 228 -13.02 -16.75 15.52
CA ASP A 228 -13.90 -17.63 14.77
C ASP A 228 -14.32 -16.93 13.48
N CYS A 229 -14.02 -17.57 12.35
CA CYS A 229 -14.28 -17.07 11.01
C CYS A 229 -15.77 -16.81 10.73
N SER A 230 -16.67 -17.37 11.54
CA SER A 230 -18.12 -17.16 11.48
C SER A 230 -18.59 -15.88 12.19
N ARG A 231 -17.69 -15.17 12.90
CA ARG A 231 -18.00 -13.89 13.52
C ARG A 231 -18.04 -12.78 12.47
N ASN A 232 -18.91 -11.81 12.71
CA ASN A 232 -19.08 -10.67 11.81
C ASN A 232 -18.09 -9.56 12.15
N ASN A 233 -17.14 -9.31 11.26
CA ASN A 233 -16.18 -8.22 11.37
C ASN A 233 -16.18 -7.38 10.09
N SER A 234 -15.73 -6.14 10.21
CA SER A 234 -15.39 -5.30 9.05
C SER A 234 -14.26 -5.95 8.23
N PHE A 235 -13.91 -5.36 7.09
CA PHE A 235 -12.83 -5.91 6.27
C PHE A 235 -12.15 -4.81 5.44
N VAL A 236 -10.94 -5.12 4.96
CA VAL A 236 -10.20 -4.25 4.05
C VAL A 236 -9.86 -5.05 2.81
N CYS A 237 -10.24 -4.53 1.65
CA CYS A 237 -9.85 -5.11 0.37
C CYS A 237 -8.57 -4.45 -0.13
N GLN A 238 -7.71 -5.23 -0.79
CA GLN A 238 -6.54 -4.80 -1.53
C GLN A 238 -6.70 -5.20 -2.99
N ALA A 239 -6.41 -4.27 -3.89
CA ALA A 239 -6.25 -4.52 -5.32
C ALA A 239 -4.79 -4.22 -5.69
N ASN A 240 -4.20 -5.15 -6.44
CA ASN A 240 -2.91 -4.89 -7.07
C ASN A 240 -3.12 -3.92 -8.22
N VAL A 241 -2.12 -3.06 -8.47
CA VAL A 241 -2.11 -2.09 -9.56
C VAL A 241 -1.11 -2.50 -10.64
#